data_AF-A0A1Y2HDM5-F1
#
_entry.id   AF-A0A1Y2HDM5-F1
#
_cell.length_a   1.000
_cell.length_b   1.000
_cell.length_c   1.000
_cell.angle_alpha   90.00
_cell.angle_beta   90.00
_cell.angle_gamma   90.00
#
_symmetry.space_group_name_H-M   'P 1'
#
loop_
_entity.id
_entity.type
_entity.pdbx_description
1 polymer ?
#
loop_
_entity_poly.entity_id
_entity_poly.type
_entity_poly.pdbx_seq_one_letter_code
_entity_poly.pdbx_strand_id
1 'polypeptide(L)'
;MLKGKTIISVTHQPNYFTSYDGVIEMEAGKIKSFVRQKVRRDLPEDLKSAAKVAASDSTLIRDGNDDIVQDEPTEGTESESDASTKEGKFASSPTDVDGVTIQDVRALLSESKGKAGKGISEERVVSGSIGMEVYGEYLRHCGLPGVILQLVLLLAFQACNLGQQYWIGFWSTSGADAINQIGYYFGIYGALVALYALLVIVTNVNANAVLGIRAARNMSREMFARILAYPMSFFDQTPVGRVINRLSSDQDSVDSTIPNLLNNFSGNLFSVAFAFIAVAISSPWFLLLVVPIVMVLYYVASYYVTASRQVMRLISVTRSPVYALFGEMATGRGTILAKGSVPIFAQWLERRLDTTSRVMYTNMSMNRWLSAWLQLIGSLIVFSCVVLAVVTPRNSVLAGVGIMLAQSITGVLMMSVRIYIWLENAIIAVERIR
;
A
#
# COMPACT_ATOMS: atom_id res chain seq x y z
N MET A 1 33.19 38.43 12.66
CA MET A 1 33.44 39.61 11.80
C MET A 1 32.34 40.69 11.87
N LEU A 2 31.49 40.74 12.91
CA LEU A 2 30.43 41.75 13.03
C LEU A 2 30.34 42.36 14.46
N LYS A 3 31.46 42.38 15.20
CA LYS A 3 31.48 42.95 16.55
C LYS A 3 31.48 44.48 16.44
N GLY A 4 30.40 45.14 16.88
CA GLY A 4 30.27 46.60 16.90
C GLY A 4 29.59 47.26 15.69
N LYS A 5 28.92 46.49 14.81
CA LYS A 5 28.13 47.03 13.69
C LYS A 5 26.63 46.80 13.94
N THR A 6 25.80 47.78 13.58
CA THR A 6 24.34 47.62 13.57
C THR A 6 23.95 46.68 12.44
N ILE A 7 23.29 45.57 12.78
CA ILE A 7 22.81 44.57 11.83
C ILE A 7 21.29 44.71 11.72
N ILE A 8 20.79 44.97 10.53
CA ILE A 8 19.34 44.99 10.23
C ILE A 8 19.06 43.75 9.38
N SER A 9 18.22 42.87 9.89
CA SER A 9 17.79 41.66 9.17
C SER A 9 16.30 41.75 8.85
N VAL A 10 15.93 41.56 7.59
CA VAL A 10 14.54 41.58 7.12
C VAL A 10 14.07 40.15 6.93
N THR A 11 12.99 39.75 7.61
CA THR A 11 12.43 38.39 7.53
C THR A 11 10.91 38.42 7.55
N HIS A 12 10.27 37.48 6.86
CA HIS A 12 8.84 37.22 6.94
C HIS A 12 8.47 36.21 8.05
N GLN A 13 9.49 35.62 8.71
CA GLN A 13 9.33 34.60 9.75
C GLN A 13 10.20 34.97 10.97
N PRO A 14 9.66 35.70 11.96
CA PRO A 14 10.42 36.21 13.10
C PRO A 14 10.88 35.11 14.08
N ASN A 15 10.30 33.91 14.00
CA ASN A 15 10.54 32.80 14.94
C ASN A 15 11.96 32.21 14.89
N TYR A 16 12.75 32.52 13.85
CA TYR A 16 14.13 32.03 13.72
C TYR A 16 15.16 32.86 14.48
N PHE A 17 14.80 34.05 14.98
CA PHE A 17 15.72 34.90 15.74
C PHE A 17 15.50 34.77 17.25
N THR A 18 16.45 34.13 17.92
CA THR A 18 16.46 33.97 19.40
C THR A 18 17.02 35.17 20.15
N SER A 19 17.73 36.09 19.47
CA SER A 19 18.26 37.32 20.07
C SER A 19 18.20 38.49 19.08
N TYR A 20 17.55 39.58 19.48
CA TYR A 20 17.46 40.84 18.73
C TYR A 20 17.23 42.02 19.68
N ASP A 21 17.74 43.20 19.35
CA ASP A 21 17.56 44.39 20.21
C ASP A 21 16.18 45.05 20.04
N GLY A 22 15.52 44.82 18.90
CA GLY A 22 14.16 45.27 18.63
C GLY A 22 13.61 44.73 17.30
N VAL A 23 12.28 44.73 17.18
CA VAL A 23 11.56 44.30 15.97
C VAL A 23 10.78 45.48 15.42
N ILE A 24 10.86 45.66 14.11
CA ILE A 24 10.08 46.64 13.35
C ILE A 24 9.13 45.87 12.44
N GLU A 25 7.83 46.01 12.65
CA GLU A 25 6.82 45.43 11.77
C GLU A 25 6.43 46.45 10.71
N MET A 26 6.53 46.07 9.44
CA MET A 26 6.16 46.92 8.30
C MET A 26 5.01 46.30 7.52
N GLU A 27 4.00 47.10 7.23
CA GLU A 27 2.84 46.70 6.41
C GLU A 27 2.60 47.76 5.34
N ALA A 28 2.53 47.36 4.07
CA ALA A 28 2.28 48.24 2.92
C ALA A 28 3.18 49.50 2.86
N GLY A 29 4.48 49.36 3.18
CA GLY A 29 5.45 50.46 3.14
C GLY A 29 5.38 51.43 4.32
N LYS A 30 4.55 51.15 5.34
CA LYS A 30 4.48 51.93 6.60
C LYS A 30 4.92 51.09 7.79
N ILE A 31 5.58 51.73 8.75
CA ILE A 31 5.96 51.09 10.02
C ILE A 31 4.69 51.00 10.89
N LYS A 32 4.29 49.77 11.22
CA LYS A 32 3.08 49.47 12.00
C LYS A 32 3.37 49.40 13.49
N SER A 33 4.48 48.78 13.88
CA SER A 33 4.86 48.64 15.28
C SER A 33 6.37 48.61 15.44
N PHE A 34 6.88 49.19 16.54
CA PHE A 34 8.27 49.12 16.95
C PHE A 34 8.34 48.63 18.39
N VAL A 35 8.90 47.45 18.61
CA VAL A 35 9.04 46.86 19.95
C VAL A 35 10.53 46.68 20.23
N ARG A 36 11.05 47.44 21.21
CA ARG A 36 12.41 47.29 21.71
C ARG A 36 12.41 46.31 22.88
N GLN A 37 13.30 45.32 22.88
CA GLN A 37 13.35 44.34 23.95
C GLN A 37 13.82 45.03 25.24
N LYS A 38 12.90 45.28 26.19
CA LYS A 38 13.26 45.66 27.56
C LYS A 38 13.81 44.41 28.24
N VAL A 39 15.04 44.48 28.74
CA VAL A 39 15.64 43.45 29.59
C VAL A 39 14.70 43.16 30.76
N ARG A 40 14.04 42.00 30.72
CA ARG A 40 13.40 41.40 31.89
C ARG A 40 13.62 39.89 31.80
N ARG A 41 14.50 39.40 32.68
CA ARG A 41 14.58 37.99 33.05
C ARG A 41 13.25 37.59 33.71
N ASP A 42 12.98 36.30 33.63
CA ASP A 42 11.88 35.53 34.23
C ASP A 42 10.68 35.31 33.31
N LEU A 43 10.76 34.17 32.60
CA LEU A 43 9.66 33.53 31.89
C LEU A 43 8.86 32.71 32.92
N PRO A 44 7.53 32.86 33.05
CA PRO A 44 6.71 32.02 33.92
C PRO A 44 6.74 30.55 33.50
N GLU A 45 6.74 29.62 34.48
CA GLU A 45 6.84 28.17 34.27
C GLU A 45 5.67 27.56 33.45
N ASP A 46 4.57 28.29 33.28
CA ASP A 46 3.37 27.82 32.56
C ASP A 46 3.54 27.72 31.03
N LEU A 47 4.58 28.31 30.45
CA LEU A 47 4.87 28.21 29.01
C LEU A 47 5.82 27.07 28.64
N LYS A 48 6.52 26.48 29.63
CA LYS A 48 7.37 25.29 29.40
C LYS A 48 6.56 23.99 29.33
N SER A 49 5.40 23.94 29.99
CA SER A 49 4.48 22.81 29.93
C SER A 49 3.74 22.75 28.58
N ALA A 50 3.31 23.90 28.04
CA ALA A 50 2.68 23.99 26.72
C ALA A 50 3.62 23.60 25.57
N ALA A 51 4.91 23.96 25.66
CA ALA A 51 5.92 23.57 24.66
C ALA A 51 6.28 22.07 24.73
N LYS A 52 6.23 21.44 25.91
CA LYS A 52 6.45 19.99 26.05
C LYS A 52 5.26 19.16 25.53
N VAL A 53 4.04 19.65 25.67
CA VAL A 53 2.84 18.99 25.12
C VAL A 53 2.82 19.10 23.59
N ALA A 54 3.13 20.27 23.02
CA ALA A 54 3.20 20.45 21.57
C ALA A 54 4.34 19.66 20.90
N ALA A 55 5.45 19.42 21.61
CA ALA A 55 6.54 18.56 21.11
C ALA A 55 6.19 17.06 21.16
N SER A 56 5.32 16.64 22.09
CA SER A 56 4.91 15.24 22.25
C SER A 56 3.83 14.81 21.25
N ASP A 57 3.04 15.75 20.72
CA ASP A 57 2.02 15.45 19.69
C ASP A 57 2.62 15.24 18.29
N SER A 58 3.86 15.69 18.05
CA SER A 58 4.57 15.44 16.78
C SER A 58 5.08 14.00 16.63
N THR A 59 5.07 13.21 17.72
CA THR A 59 5.50 11.80 17.74
C THR A 59 4.36 10.79 17.61
N LEU A 60 3.09 11.22 17.59
CA LEU A 60 1.93 10.33 17.45
C LEU A 60 1.46 10.15 15.99
N ILE A 61 2.08 10.83 15.03
CA ILE A 61 1.96 10.52 13.59
C ILE A 61 3.06 9.53 13.21
N ARG A 62 3.15 8.43 13.95
CA ARG A 62 4.06 7.32 13.65
C ARG A 62 3.55 6.03 14.28
N ASP A 63 2.36 5.61 13.84
CA ASP A 63 1.95 4.21 13.76
C ASP A 63 0.54 4.17 13.14
N GLY A 64 0.37 3.35 12.12
CA GLY A 64 -0.89 3.25 11.38
C GLY A 64 -0.76 2.81 9.92
N ASN A 65 0.40 2.27 9.53
CA ASN A 65 0.55 1.56 8.25
C ASN A 65 0.92 0.08 8.40
N ASP A 66 1.09 -0.41 9.63
CA ASP A 66 1.25 -1.85 9.89
C ASP A 66 -0.02 -2.34 10.58
N ASP A 67 -0.89 -2.94 9.78
CA ASP A 67 -1.76 -4.09 10.12
C ASP A 67 -2.61 -4.39 8.88
N ILE A 68 -1.97 -4.96 7.87
CA ILE A 68 -2.69 -5.69 6.84
C ILE A 68 -3.10 -7.01 7.49
N VAL A 69 -4.35 -7.06 7.96
CA VAL A 69 -5.02 -8.26 8.44
C VAL A 69 -4.80 -9.39 7.43
N GLN A 70 -3.96 -10.35 7.81
CA GLN A 70 -3.90 -11.67 7.19
C GLN A 70 -5.08 -12.47 7.73
N ASP A 71 -6.16 -12.58 6.96
CA ASP A 71 -7.18 -13.60 7.23
C ASP A 71 -6.86 -14.84 6.39
N GLU A 72 -6.32 -15.87 7.05
CA GLU A 72 -6.50 -17.27 6.62
C GLU A 72 -7.93 -17.74 6.99
N PRO A 73 -8.55 -18.61 6.18
CA PRO A 73 -9.87 -19.15 6.50
C PRO A 73 -9.74 -20.38 7.41
N THR A 74 -10.36 -20.33 8.59
CA THR A 74 -10.61 -21.54 9.40
C THR A 74 -12.11 -21.83 9.42
N GLU A 75 -12.47 -23.05 9.02
CA GLU A 75 -13.83 -23.60 8.99
C GLU A 75 -14.42 -23.85 10.39
N GLY A 76 -15.75 -23.70 10.52
CA GLY A 76 -16.64 -24.34 11.50
C GLY A 76 -16.49 -23.91 12.96
N THR A 77 -17.53 -23.50 13.68
CA THR A 77 -18.71 -24.31 14.01
C THR A 77 -19.80 -23.41 14.63
N GLU A 78 -21.05 -23.76 14.40
CA GLU A 78 -22.30 -23.16 14.90
C GLU A 78 -22.36 -23.02 16.44
N SER A 79 -23.06 -21.99 16.92
CA SER A 79 -24.08 -22.12 17.99
C SER A 79 -24.92 -20.84 18.09
N GLU A 80 -26.23 -21.02 18.01
CA GLU A 80 -27.29 -20.04 18.26
C GLU A 80 -27.30 -19.56 19.72
N SER A 81 -27.74 -18.32 19.96
CA SER A 81 -28.76 -18.03 21.00
C SER A 81 -29.30 -16.60 20.90
N ASP A 82 -30.61 -16.52 21.11
CA ASP A 82 -31.51 -15.37 21.05
C ASP A 82 -31.15 -14.19 21.95
N ALA A 83 -31.56 -12.97 21.55
CA ALA A 83 -32.55 -12.19 22.32
C ALA A 83 -32.91 -10.82 21.71
N SER A 84 -34.17 -10.75 21.28
CA SER A 84 -35.13 -9.63 21.38
C SER A 84 -34.83 -8.25 20.76
N THR A 85 -35.56 -8.02 19.68
CA THR A 85 -36.17 -6.77 19.22
C THR A 85 -36.83 -5.95 20.35
N LYS A 86 -36.51 -4.66 20.43
CA LYS A 86 -37.49 -3.62 20.79
C LYS A 86 -37.30 -2.39 19.91
N GLU A 87 -38.31 -2.15 19.09
CA GLU A 87 -38.54 -0.90 18.39
C GLU A 87 -38.67 0.26 19.38
N GLY A 88 -38.01 1.37 19.07
CA GLY A 88 -38.23 2.66 19.71
C GLY A 88 -38.20 3.75 18.63
N LYS A 89 -39.37 4.10 18.10
CA LYS A 89 -39.58 5.29 17.27
C LYS A 89 -39.11 6.54 18.03
N PHE A 90 -38.20 7.31 17.47
CA PHE A 90 -38.13 8.76 17.70
C PHE A 90 -37.88 9.48 16.38
N ALA A 91 -38.97 9.94 15.79
CA ALA A 91 -38.96 11.05 14.86
C ALA A 91 -39.07 12.34 15.69
N SER A 92 -38.05 13.20 15.64
CA SER A 92 -38.25 14.64 15.80
C SER A 92 -37.16 15.42 15.07
N SER A 93 -37.66 16.37 14.26
CA SER A 93 -36.94 17.43 13.55
C SER A 93 -36.05 18.25 14.49
N PRO A 94 -35.01 18.95 13.99
CA PRO A 94 -33.96 19.54 14.81
C PRO A 94 -34.46 20.81 15.49
N THR A 95 -34.37 20.85 16.82
CA THR A 95 -34.63 22.06 17.60
C THR A 95 -33.34 22.85 17.75
N ASP A 96 -33.46 24.14 17.40
CA ASP A 96 -32.56 25.23 17.72
C ASP A 96 -31.85 25.07 19.07
N VAL A 97 -30.52 25.21 19.04
CA VAL A 97 -29.74 25.65 20.19
C VAL A 97 -28.95 26.87 19.72
N ASP A 98 -29.42 28.04 20.17
CA ASP A 98 -28.79 29.36 20.14
C ASP A 98 -27.94 29.72 18.90
N GLY A 99 -28.65 30.20 17.88
CA GLY A 99 -28.18 31.30 17.02
C GLY A 99 -27.13 30.99 15.96
N VAL A 100 -26.78 29.72 15.74
CA VAL A 100 -25.88 29.33 14.65
C VAL A 100 -26.48 28.17 13.86
N THR A 101 -27.05 28.48 12.71
CA THR A 101 -27.62 27.49 11.78
C THR A 101 -26.48 26.71 11.09
N ILE A 102 -26.72 25.46 10.67
CA ILE A 102 -25.77 24.68 9.85
C ILE A 102 -25.35 25.46 8.57
N GLN A 103 -26.23 26.33 8.07
CA GLN A 103 -25.94 27.24 6.96
C GLN A 103 -24.92 28.34 7.33
N ASP A 104 -24.93 28.85 8.55
CA ASP A 104 -24.04 29.92 9.01
C ASP A 104 -22.60 29.40 9.16
N VAL A 105 -22.43 28.19 9.71
CA VAL A 105 -21.10 27.56 9.77
C VAL A 105 -20.58 27.22 8.36
N ARG A 106 -21.46 26.78 7.47
CA ARG A 106 -21.09 26.53 6.06
C ARG A 106 -20.67 27.81 5.35
N ALA A 107 -21.32 28.94 5.62
CA ALA A 107 -20.95 30.25 5.09
C ALA A 107 -19.57 30.71 5.59
N LEU A 108 -19.30 30.60 6.90
CA LEU A 108 -18.01 30.93 7.51
C LEU A 108 -16.85 30.06 6.98
N LEU A 109 -17.11 28.77 6.76
CA LEU A 109 -16.13 27.85 6.16
C LEU A 109 -15.88 28.17 4.67
N SER A 110 -16.89 28.67 3.95
CA SER A 110 -16.73 29.11 2.56
C SER A 110 -15.94 30.41 2.41
N GLU A 111 -16.12 31.37 3.34
CA GLU A 111 -15.32 32.60 3.41
C GLU A 111 -13.86 32.32 3.77
N SER A 112 -13.60 31.35 4.67
CA SER A 112 -12.23 30.93 5.03
C SER A 112 -11.48 30.35 3.83
N LYS A 113 -12.14 29.54 3.00
CA LYS A 113 -11.56 29.01 1.75
C LYS A 113 -11.21 30.10 0.73
N GLY A 114 -11.93 31.22 0.73
CA GLY A 114 -11.67 32.36 -0.16
C GLY A 114 -10.38 33.14 0.15
N LYS A 115 -9.80 32.97 1.35
CA LYS A 115 -8.59 33.68 1.80
C LYS A 115 -7.33 32.80 1.89
N ALA A 116 -7.43 31.50 1.63
CA ALA A 116 -6.26 30.62 1.57
C ALA A 116 -5.44 30.94 0.31
N GLY A 117 -4.24 31.50 0.53
CA GLY A 117 -3.36 32.02 -0.50
C GLY A 117 -3.08 31.04 -1.65
N LYS A 118 -3.19 31.57 -2.86
CA LYS A 118 -3.00 30.93 -4.18
C LYS A 118 -1.54 30.54 -4.49
N GLY A 119 -0.72 30.24 -3.47
CA GLY A 119 0.74 30.12 -3.59
C GLY A 119 1.30 28.70 -3.50
N ILE A 120 0.51 27.71 -3.04
CA ILE A 120 0.98 26.32 -2.95
C ILE A 120 0.52 25.61 -4.20
N SER A 121 1.48 25.08 -4.97
CA SER A 121 1.21 24.18 -6.08
C SER A 121 0.41 22.98 -5.56
N GLU A 122 -0.89 22.94 -5.87
CA GLU A 122 -1.70 21.75 -5.71
C GLU A 122 -1.07 20.65 -6.57
N GLU A 123 -0.81 19.52 -5.92
CA GLU A 123 -0.18 18.36 -6.54
C GLU A 123 -1.09 17.86 -7.66
N ARG A 124 -0.60 17.94 -8.91
CA ARG A 124 -1.26 17.25 -10.00
C ARG A 124 -1.07 15.76 -9.75
N VAL A 125 -2.15 15.12 -9.31
CA VAL A 125 -2.25 13.65 -9.33
C VAL A 125 -2.15 13.24 -10.79
N VAL A 126 -0.93 12.90 -11.23
CA VAL A 126 -0.67 12.40 -12.59
C VAL A 126 -1.51 11.13 -12.74
N SER A 127 -2.58 11.26 -13.51
CA SER A 127 -3.59 10.24 -13.71
C SER A 127 -3.29 9.53 -15.03
N GLY A 128 -2.72 8.34 -14.95
CA GLY A 128 -2.45 7.46 -16.08
C GLY A 128 -2.15 6.04 -15.60
N SER A 129 -2.28 5.03 -16.46
CA SER A 129 -1.67 3.73 -16.14
C SER A 129 -0.17 3.94 -16.03
N ILE A 130 0.44 3.43 -14.97
CA ILE A 130 1.87 3.60 -14.74
C ILE A 130 2.59 2.99 -15.93
N GLY A 131 3.36 3.83 -16.63
CA GLY A 131 4.10 3.38 -17.80
C GLY A 131 5.06 2.26 -17.39
N MET A 132 5.20 1.24 -18.24
CA MET A 132 6.20 0.17 -18.04
C MET A 132 7.62 0.73 -17.85
N GLU A 133 7.82 1.99 -18.27
CA GLU A 133 9.02 2.80 -18.01
C GLU A 133 9.39 2.89 -16.53
N VAL A 134 8.44 3.07 -15.61
CA VAL A 134 8.72 3.20 -14.17
C VAL A 134 9.27 1.90 -13.59
N TYR A 135 8.73 0.75 -14.03
CA TYR A 135 9.27 -0.57 -13.68
C TYR A 135 10.68 -0.75 -14.26
N GLY A 136 10.91 -0.32 -15.50
CA GLY A 136 12.22 -0.38 -16.15
C GLY A 136 13.27 0.45 -15.43
N GLU A 137 12.90 1.63 -14.93
CA GLU A 137 13.77 2.51 -14.16
C GLU A 137 14.14 1.89 -12.80
N TYR A 138 13.16 1.35 -12.07
CA TYR A 138 13.42 0.62 -10.83
C TYR A 138 14.39 -0.57 -11.06
N LEU A 139 14.13 -1.39 -12.08
CA LEU A 139 15.00 -2.52 -12.43
C LEU A 139 16.40 -2.08 -12.88
N ARG A 140 16.54 -0.90 -13.48
CA ARG A 140 17.84 -0.31 -13.82
C ARG A 140 18.63 0.06 -12.56
N HIS A 141 17.97 0.57 -11.52
CA HIS A 141 18.60 0.85 -10.22
C HIS A 141 19.00 -0.42 -9.45
N CYS A 142 18.27 -1.53 -9.61
CA CYS A 142 18.67 -2.85 -9.09
C CYS A 142 19.97 -3.38 -9.72
N GLY A 143 20.23 -3.01 -10.98
CA GLY A 143 21.38 -3.47 -11.75
C GLY A 143 21.08 -4.76 -12.54
N LEU A 144 21.36 -4.73 -13.84
CA LEU A 144 21.01 -5.80 -14.79
C LEU A 144 21.56 -7.20 -14.40
N PRO A 145 22.82 -7.37 -13.95
CA PRO A 145 23.33 -8.71 -13.62
C PRO A 145 22.57 -9.37 -12.45
N GLY A 146 22.16 -8.57 -11.46
CA GLY A 146 21.42 -9.08 -10.31
C GLY A 146 20.00 -9.47 -10.68
N VAL A 147 19.35 -8.71 -11.58
CA VAL A 147 18.02 -9.05 -12.11
C VAL A 147 18.05 -10.33 -12.94
N ILE A 148 19.08 -10.50 -13.78
CA ILE A 148 19.27 -11.75 -14.55
C ILE A 148 19.48 -12.94 -13.61
N LEU A 149 20.33 -12.78 -12.58
CA LEU A 149 20.53 -13.81 -11.56
C LEU A 149 19.21 -14.15 -10.86
N GLN A 150 18.39 -13.16 -10.52
CA GLN A 150 17.07 -13.38 -9.93
C GLN A 150 16.16 -14.19 -10.84
N LEU A 151 16.10 -13.89 -12.14
CA LEU A 151 15.30 -14.65 -13.10
C LEU A 151 15.77 -16.11 -13.22
N VAL A 152 17.09 -16.35 -13.22
CA VAL A 152 17.65 -17.70 -13.24
C VAL A 152 17.32 -18.46 -11.96
N LEU A 153 17.45 -17.81 -10.80
CA LEU A 153 17.06 -18.40 -9.52
C LEU A 153 15.56 -18.71 -9.47
N LEU A 154 14.72 -17.80 -9.99
CA LEU A 154 13.27 -17.98 -10.09
C LEU A 154 12.90 -19.22 -10.94
N LEU A 155 13.58 -19.37 -12.08
CA LEU A 155 13.45 -20.55 -12.94
C LEU A 155 13.91 -21.84 -12.22
N ALA A 156 15.06 -21.79 -11.54
CA ALA A 156 15.63 -22.94 -10.88
C ALA A 156 14.77 -23.46 -9.72
N PHE A 157 14.26 -22.58 -8.84
CA PHE A 157 13.45 -23.03 -7.72
C PHE A 157 12.09 -23.57 -8.18
N GLN A 158 11.48 -22.99 -9.22
CA GLN A 158 10.23 -23.53 -9.77
C GLN A 158 10.42 -24.85 -10.54
N ALA A 159 11.53 -24.99 -11.27
CA ALA A 159 11.88 -26.27 -11.89
C ALA A 159 12.10 -27.35 -10.83
N CYS A 160 12.77 -27.02 -9.71
CA CYS A 160 12.94 -27.93 -8.59
C CYS A 160 11.59 -28.27 -7.92
N ASN A 161 10.69 -27.29 -7.78
CA ASN A 161 9.34 -27.49 -7.26
C ASN A 161 8.53 -28.47 -8.13
N LEU A 162 8.61 -28.31 -9.44
CA LEU A 162 7.93 -29.22 -10.36
C LEU A 162 8.60 -30.61 -10.33
N GLY A 163 9.93 -30.66 -10.27
CA GLY A 163 10.71 -31.90 -10.20
C GLY A 163 10.37 -32.77 -8.99
N GLN A 164 10.22 -32.19 -7.79
CA GLN A 164 9.82 -32.96 -6.60
C GLN A 164 8.41 -33.56 -6.74
N GLN A 165 7.46 -32.85 -7.37
CA GLN A 165 6.10 -33.36 -7.58
C GLN A 165 6.08 -34.51 -8.59
N TYR A 166 6.84 -34.40 -9.67
CA TYR A 166 7.02 -35.51 -10.60
C TYR A 166 7.75 -36.70 -9.97
N TRP A 167 8.74 -36.46 -9.10
CA TRP A 167 9.45 -37.51 -8.38
C TRP A 167 8.51 -38.32 -7.49
N ILE A 168 7.62 -37.66 -6.72
CA ILE A 168 6.58 -38.33 -5.95
C ILE A 168 5.66 -39.15 -6.85
N GLY A 169 5.27 -38.58 -8.00
CA GLY A 169 4.51 -39.31 -9.00
C GLY A 169 5.20 -40.60 -9.44
N PHE A 170 6.47 -40.52 -9.83
CA PHE A 170 7.25 -41.68 -10.27
C PHE A 170 7.46 -42.71 -9.13
N TRP A 171 7.72 -42.22 -7.91
CA TRP A 171 7.85 -43.08 -6.74
C TRP A 171 6.56 -43.89 -6.50
N SER A 172 5.39 -43.27 -6.68
CA SER A 172 4.09 -43.93 -6.52
C SER A 172 3.83 -45.06 -7.54
N THR A 173 4.45 -45.01 -8.73
CA THR A 173 4.34 -46.09 -9.73
C THR A 173 5.26 -47.29 -9.48
N SER A 174 6.29 -47.12 -8.66
CA SER A 174 7.39 -48.09 -8.57
C SER A 174 7.08 -49.32 -7.70
N GLY A 175 5.87 -49.41 -7.13
CA GLY A 175 5.31 -50.64 -6.54
C GLY A 175 6.23 -51.33 -5.52
N ALA A 176 6.49 -52.63 -5.71
CA ALA A 176 7.28 -53.46 -4.79
C ALA A 176 8.78 -53.09 -4.73
N ASP A 177 9.35 -52.55 -5.82
CA ASP A 177 10.75 -52.12 -5.86
C ASP A 177 10.99 -50.88 -4.98
N ALA A 178 9.97 -50.03 -4.85
CA ALA A 178 9.99 -48.88 -3.95
C ALA A 178 10.07 -49.28 -2.47
N ILE A 179 9.48 -50.42 -2.10
CA ILE A 179 9.50 -50.94 -0.72
C ILE A 179 10.88 -51.50 -0.39
N ASN A 180 11.49 -52.23 -1.32
CA ASN A 180 12.83 -52.82 -1.14
C ASN A 180 13.95 -51.77 -1.11
N GLN A 181 13.76 -50.62 -1.78
CA GLN A 181 14.75 -49.54 -1.87
C GLN A 181 14.24 -48.21 -1.30
N ILE A 182 13.50 -48.26 -0.20
CA ILE A 182 12.84 -47.06 0.36
C ILE A 182 13.83 -45.93 0.68
N GLY A 183 15.04 -46.28 1.14
CA GLY A 183 16.10 -45.32 1.45
C GLY A 183 16.62 -44.55 0.22
N TYR A 184 16.60 -45.16 -0.96
CA TYR A 184 17.02 -44.51 -2.21
C TYR A 184 15.97 -43.47 -2.66
N TYR A 185 14.70 -43.87 -2.73
CA TYR A 185 13.62 -42.97 -3.13
C TYR A 185 13.42 -41.81 -2.15
N PHE A 186 13.48 -42.10 -0.86
CA PHE A 186 13.37 -41.11 0.20
C PHE A 186 14.60 -40.20 0.25
N GLY A 187 15.80 -40.74 0.03
CA GLY A 187 17.04 -39.96 -0.02
C GLY A 187 17.04 -38.93 -1.15
N ILE A 188 16.61 -39.33 -2.36
CA ILE A 188 16.51 -38.40 -3.51
C ILE A 188 15.42 -37.36 -3.26
N TYR A 189 14.26 -37.77 -2.74
CA TYR A 189 13.19 -36.83 -2.40
C TYR A 189 13.65 -35.81 -1.35
N GLY A 190 14.30 -36.26 -0.27
CA GLY A 190 14.87 -35.41 0.76
C GLY A 190 15.92 -34.44 0.21
N ALA A 191 16.77 -34.89 -0.72
CA ALA A 191 17.75 -34.03 -1.40
C ALA A 191 17.08 -32.96 -2.28
N LEU A 192 16.01 -33.33 -3.01
CA LEU A 192 15.23 -32.37 -3.83
C LEU A 192 14.52 -31.34 -2.96
N VAL A 193 13.93 -31.75 -1.83
CA VAL A 193 13.28 -30.84 -0.88
C VAL A 193 14.30 -29.90 -0.24
N ALA A 194 15.47 -30.41 0.17
CA ALA A 194 16.55 -29.60 0.72
C ALA A 194 17.08 -28.59 -0.31
N LEU A 195 17.26 -29.02 -1.56
CA LEU A 195 17.66 -28.14 -2.66
C LEU A 195 16.60 -27.07 -2.93
N TYR A 196 15.32 -27.44 -2.95
CA TYR A 196 14.21 -26.49 -3.10
C TYR A 196 14.21 -25.44 -1.97
N ALA A 197 14.31 -25.88 -0.71
CA ALA A 197 14.36 -24.98 0.44
C ALA A 197 15.55 -24.02 0.37
N LEU A 198 16.74 -24.51 0.00
CA LEU A 198 17.93 -23.69 -0.22
C LEU A 198 17.68 -22.65 -1.32
N LEU A 199 17.14 -23.06 -2.47
CA LEU A 199 16.87 -22.17 -3.60
C LEU A 199 15.85 -21.09 -3.22
N VAL A 200 14.80 -21.43 -2.45
CA VAL A 200 13.83 -20.45 -1.95
C VAL A 200 14.51 -19.42 -1.06
N ILE A 201 15.35 -19.84 -0.12
CA ILE A 201 16.09 -18.91 0.76
C ILE A 201 17.00 -18.01 -0.08
N VAL A 202 17.81 -18.59 -0.97
CA VAL A 202 18.75 -17.82 -1.82
C VAL A 202 18.01 -16.82 -2.71
N THR A 203 16.88 -17.22 -3.30
CA THR A 203 16.05 -16.35 -4.13
C THR A 203 15.47 -15.18 -3.34
N ASN A 204 14.96 -15.42 -2.13
CA ASN A 204 14.41 -14.38 -1.25
C ASN A 204 15.48 -13.41 -0.75
N VAL A 205 16.66 -13.93 -0.38
CA VAL A 205 17.80 -13.12 0.04
C VAL A 205 18.32 -12.28 -1.12
N ASN A 206 18.45 -12.85 -2.32
CA ASN A 206 18.90 -12.10 -3.50
C ASN A 206 17.90 -10.98 -3.86
N ALA A 207 16.60 -11.27 -3.84
CA ALA A 207 15.56 -10.28 -4.14
C ALA A 207 15.56 -9.10 -3.16
N ASN A 208 15.56 -9.37 -1.85
CA ASN A 208 15.42 -8.31 -0.85
C ASN A 208 16.76 -7.70 -0.46
N ALA A 209 17.75 -8.51 -0.11
CA ALA A 209 19.02 -8.03 0.42
C ALA A 209 19.97 -7.52 -0.66
N VAL A 210 19.98 -8.11 -1.86
CA VAL A 210 20.89 -7.67 -2.94
C VAL A 210 20.20 -6.64 -3.83
N LEU A 211 19.05 -6.98 -4.42
CA LEU A 211 18.37 -6.09 -5.36
C LEU A 211 17.67 -4.93 -4.64
N GLY A 212 16.86 -5.22 -3.62
CA GLY A 212 16.14 -4.21 -2.84
C GLY A 212 17.07 -3.16 -2.26
N ILE A 213 18.08 -3.57 -1.48
CA ILE A 213 19.05 -2.64 -0.87
C ILE A 213 19.82 -1.83 -1.93
N ARG A 214 20.19 -2.46 -3.06
CA ARG A 214 20.93 -1.76 -4.12
C ARG A 214 20.06 -0.71 -4.83
N ALA A 215 18.80 -1.04 -5.11
CA ALA A 215 17.84 -0.10 -5.69
C ALA A 215 17.57 1.06 -4.74
N ALA A 216 17.23 0.75 -3.48
CA ALA A 216 17.05 1.69 -2.38
C ALA A 216 18.21 2.68 -2.27
N ARG A 217 19.44 2.17 -2.17
CA ARG A 217 20.65 2.99 -2.05
C ARG A 217 20.88 3.89 -3.25
N ASN A 218 20.69 3.37 -4.47
CA ASN A 218 20.92 4.14 -5.70
C ASN A 218 19.88 5.25 -5.86
N MET A 219 18.60 4.92 -5.68
CA MET A 219 17.50 5.89 -5.76
C MET A 219 17.60 6.95 -4.67
N SER A 220 17.88 6.55 -3.42
CA SER A 220 18.08 7.48 -2.30
C SER A 220 19.23 8.45 -2.59
N ARG A 221 20.39 7.94 -3.03
CA ARG A 221 21.56 8.78 -3.33
C ARG A 221 21.27 9.77 -4.46
N GLU A 222 20.58 9.33 -5.49
CA GLU A 222 20.21 10.20 -6.62
C GLU A 222 19.19 11.26 -6.20
N MET A 223 18.16 10.88 -5.44
CA MET A 223 17.19 11.82 -4.88
C MET A 223 17.88 12.88 -4.00
N PHE A 224 18.75 12.48 -3.08
CA PHE A 224 19.51 13.40 -2.23
C PHE A 224 20.40 14.36 -3.06
N ALA A 225 21.10 13.85 -4.06
CA ALA A 225 21.95 14.67 -4.92
C ALA A 225 21.13 15.71 -5.69
N ARG A 226 19.95 15.33 -6.21
CA ARG A 226 19.04 16.24 -6.92
C ARG A 226 18.44 17.30 -5.98
N ILE A 227 18.01 16.90 -4.77
CA ILE A 227 17.47 17.83 -3.77
C ILE A 227 18.50 18.91 -3.41
N LEU A 228 19.75 18.53 -3.16
CA LEU A 228 20.82 19.49 -2.84
C LEU A 228 21.20 20.41 -4.01
N ALA A 229 20.92 20.00 -5.24
CA ALA A 229 21.20 20.80 -6.44
C ALA A 229 20.07 21.77 -6.82
N TYR A 230 18.88 21.66 -6.22
CA TYR A 230 17.76 22.54 -6.55
C TYR A 230 17.97 23.97 -6.03
N PRO A 231 17.51 25.01 -6.77
CA PRO A 231 17.59 26.39 -6.33
C PRO A 231 16.64 26.67 -5.16
N MET A 232 16.92 27.71 -4.36
CA MET A 232 16.06 28.09 -3.24
C MET A 232 14.59 28.36 -3.63
N SER A 233 14.34 28.80 -4.87
CA SER A 233 12.97 28.97 -5.37
C SER A 233 12.13 27.68 -5.35
N PHE A 234 12.75 26.51 -5.44
CA PHE A 234 12.06 25.23 -5.26
C PHE A 234 11.56 25.11 -3.81
N PHE A 235 12.44 25.32 -2.84
CA PHE A 235 12.13 25.21 -1.41
C PHE A 235 11.12 26.25 -0.93
N ASP A 236 11.07 27.43 -1.56
CA ASP A 236 10.05 28.44 -1.26
C ASP A 236 8.66 28.07 -1.80
N GLN A 237 8.58 27.29 -2.89
CA GLN A 237 7.32 26.91 -3.55
C GLN A 237 6.81 25.53 -3.11
N THR A 238 7.70 24.63 -2.68
CA THR A 238 7.33 23.29 -2.23
C THR A 238 7.23 23.23 -0.71
N PRO A 239 6.09 22.77 -0.16
CA PRO A 239 5.99 22.56 1.28
C PRO A 239 7.06 21.59 1.79
N VAL A 240 7.76 21.94 2.87
CA VAL A 240 8.81 21.10 3.47
C VAL A 240 8.32 19.68 3.78
N GLY A 241 7.07 19.54 4.23
CA GLY A 241 6.45 18.23 4.48
C GLY A 241 6.38 17.31 3.25
N ARG A 242 6.26 17.86 2.03
CA ARG A 242 6.27 17.09 0.79
C ARG A 242 7.65 16.48 0.51
N VAL A 243 8.71 17.26 0.76
CA VAL A 243 10.10 16.79 0.60
C VAL A 243 10.40 15.71 1.64
N ILE A 244 9.94 15.89 2.89
CA ILE A 244 10.10 14.89 3.95
C ILE A 244 9.36 13.60 3.60
N ASN A 245 8.11 13.67 3.12
CA ASN A 245 7.34 12.46 2.75
C ASN A 245 8.01 11.65 1.63
N ARG A 246 8.68 12.30 0.68
CA ARG A 246 9.45 11.62 -0.37
C ARG A 246 10.68 10.91 0.19
N LEU A 247 11.37 11.55 1.13
CA LEU A 247 12.56 10.99 1.79
C LEU A 247 12.23 9.92 2.84
N SER A 248 10.99 9.87 3.34
CA SER A 248 10.54 8.92 4.36
C SER A 248 9.61 7.86 3.77
N SER A 249 8.33 8.17 3.58
CA SER A 249 7.29 7.19 3.23
C SER A 249 7.46 6.61 1.83
N ASP A 250 7.82 7.43 0.85
CA ASP A 250 8.08 6.92 -0.52
C ASP A 250 9.36 6.09 -0.55
N GLN A 251 10.40 6.54 0.17
CA GLN A 251 11.65 5.78 0.28
C GLN A 251 11.44 4.44 1.01
N ASP A 252 10.66 4.41 2.09
CA ASP A 252 10.33 3.17 2.80
C ASP A 252 9.58 2.17 1.90
N SER A 253 8.69 2.68 1.04
CA SER A 253 8.03 1.84 0.03
C SER A 253 9.04 1.22 -0.95
N VAL A 254 10.07 1.98 -1.36
CA VAL A 254 11.18 1.49 -2.20
C VAL A 254 12.09 0.50 -1.45
N ASP A 255 12.29 0.71 -0.15
CA ASP A 255 13.20 -0.07 0.68
C ASP A 255 12.65 -1.45 1.02
N SER A 256 11.37 -1.54 1.37
CA SER A 256 10.77 -2.75 1.96
C SER A 256 9.61 -3.32 1.15
N THR A 257 8.68 -2.46 0.73
CA THR A 257 7.40 -2.87 0.16
C THR A 257 7.54 -3.38 -1.28
N ILE A 258 8.20 -2.60 -2.15
CA ILE A 258 8.37 -2.94 -3.57
C ILE A 258 9.21 -4.21 -3.77
N PRO A 259 10.38 -4.40 -3.10
CA PRO A 259 11.15 -5.63 -3.24
C PRO A 259 10.35 -6.88 -2.88
N ASN A 260 9.60 -6.81 -1.76
CA ASN A 260 8.78 -7.92 -1.31
C ASN A 260 7.64 -8.22 -2.31
N LEU A 261 6.89 -7.21 -2.74
CA LEU A 261 5.80 -7.39 -3.69
C LEU A 261 6.28 -7.90 -5.05
N LEU A 262 7.41 -7.38 -5.56
CA LEU A 262 7.97 -7.78 -6.85
C LEU A 262 8.50 -9.23 -6.81
N ASN A 263 9.12 -9.64 -5.70
CA ASN A 263 9.54 -11.02 -5.49
C ASN A 263 8.34 -11.98 -5.44
N ASN A 264 7.31 -11.66 -4.65
CA ASN A 264 6.10 -12.49 -4.58
C ASN A 264 5.33 -12.53 -5.92
N PHE A 265 5.21 -11.40 -6.61
CA PHE A 265 4.55 -11.31 -7.91
C PHE A 265 5.27 -12.15 -8.97
N SER A 266 6.60 -12.00 -9.08
CA SER A 266 7.40 -12.78 -10.02
C SER A 266 7.38 -14.27 -9.68
N GLY A 267 7.53 -14.64 -8.41
CA GLY A 267 7.41 -16.02 -7.94
C GLY A 267 6.08 -16.67 -8.33
N ASN A 268 4.97 -15.96 -8.13
CA ASN A 268 3.63 -16.43 -8.51
C ASN A 268 3.46 -16.52 -10.03
N LEU A 269 3.97 -15.55 -10.80
CA LEU A 269 3.91 -15.58 -12.26
C LEU A 269 4.63 -16.80 -12.83
N PHE A 270 5.83 -17.10 -12.32
CA PHE A 270 6.55 -18.31 -12.69
C PHE A 270 5.84 -19.58 -12.20
N SER A 271 5.23 -19.58 -11.02
CA SER A 271 4.44 -20.71 -10.52
C SER A 271 3.26 -21.04 -11.45
N VAL A 272 2.50 -20.01 -11.85
CA VAL A 272 1.40 -20.15 -12.81
C VAL A 272 1.92 -20.69 -14.14
N ALA A 273 3.01 -20.11 -14.68
CA ALA A 273 3.61 -20.56 -15.94
C ALA A 273 4.04 -22.04 -15.89
N PHE A 274 4.75 -22.46 -14.82
CA PHE A 274 5.17 -23.85 -14.65
C PHE A 274 3.99 -24.80 -14.47
N ALA A 275 2.95 -24.39 -13.76
CA ALA A 275 1.75 -25.20 -13.62
C ALA A 275 1.02 -25.38 -14.97
N PHE A 276 0.89 -24.32 -15.78
CA PHE A 276 0.36 -24.43 -17.14
C PHE A 276 1.22 -25.38 -18.01
N ILE A 277 2.55 -25.29 -17.93
CA ILE A 277 3.47 -26.18 -18.64
C ILE A 277 3.28 -27.64 -18.19
N ALA A 278 3.20 -27.88 -16.89
CA ALA A 278 3.02 -29.22 -16.34
C ALA A 278 1.69 -29.86 -16.76
N VAL A 279 0.61 -29.07 -16.75
CA VAL A 279 -0.70 -29.51 -17.25
C VAL A 279 -0.63 -29.80 -18.75
N ALA A 280 0.06 -28.97 -19.54
CA ALA A 280 0.23 -29.18 -20.97
C ALA A 280 1.07 -30.44 -21.29
N ILE A 281 2.08 -30.76 -20.48
CA ILE A 281 2.85 -32.02 -20.58
C ILE A 281 1.94 -33.23 -20.29
N SER A 282 1.07 -33.10 -19.29
CA SER A 282 0.11 -34.15 -18.92
C SER A 282 -0.95 -34.37 -20.01
N SER A 283 -1.54 -33.30 -20.51
CA SER A 283 -2.55 -33.32 -21.57
C SER A 283 -2.30 -32.23 -22.62
N PRO A 284 -1.74 -32.57 -23.79
CA PRO A 284 -1.49 -31.61 -24.86
C PRO A 284 -2.75 -30.90 -25.37
N TRP A 285 -3.91 -31.58 -25.31
CA TRP A 285 -5.21 -31.02 -25.70
C TRP A 285 -5.61 -29.81 -24.85
N PHE A 286 -5.07 -29.69 -23.63
CA PHE A 286 -5.30 -28.54 -22.76
C PHE A 286 -4.83 -27.21 -23.38
N LEU A 287 -3.82 -27.23 -24.26
CA LEU A 287 -3.33 -26.02 -24.93
C LEU A 287 -4.42 -25.29 -25.73
N LEU A 288 -5.40 -26.03 -26.27
CA LEU A 288 -6.55 -25.43 -26.96
C LEU A 288 -7.45 -24.62 -26.00
N LEU A 289 -7.52 -25.02 -24.74
CA LEU A 289 -8.29 -24.34 -23.69
C LEU A 289 -7.53 -23.16 -23.07
N VAL A 290 -6.20 -23.16 -23.12
CA VAL A 290 -5.38 -22.06 -22.55
C VAL A 290 -5.74 -20.72 -23.20
N VAL A 291 -5.91 -20.68 -24.53
CA VAL A 291 -6.20 -19.44 -25.26
C VAL A 291 -7.48 -18.75 -24.78
N PRO A 292 -8.67 -19.40 -24.74
CA PRO A 292 -9.88 -18.77 -24.23
C PRO A 292 -9.77 -18.44 -22.73
N ILE A 293 -9.10 -19.28 -21.92
CA ILE A 293 -8.90 -19.00 -20.49
C ILE A 293 -8.11 -17.70 -20.30
N VAL A 294 -6.98 -17.53 -21.01
CA VAL A 294 -6.15 -16.32 -20.93
C VAL A 294 -6.92 -15.09 -21.39
N MET A 295 -7.75 -15.22 -22.43
CA MET A 295 -8.59 -14.12 -22.91
C MET A 295 -9.61 -13.68 -21.84
N VAL A 296 -10.30 -14.64 -21.20
CA VAL A 296 -11.25 -14.35 -20.11
C VAL A 296 -10.54 -13.74 -18.91
N LEU A 297 -9.37 -14.28 -18.53
CA LEU A 297 -8.57 -13.73 -17.43
C LEU A 297 -8.13 -12.30 -17.70
N TYR A 298 -7.68 -12.01 -18.92
CA TYR A 298 -7.30 -10.66 -19.32
C TYR A 298 -8.49 -9.70 -19.25
N TYR A 299 -9.67 -10.12 -19.72
CA TYR A 299 -10.88 -9.29 -19.64
C TYR A 299 -11.31 -9.01 -18.19
N VAL A 300 -11.37 -10.05 -17.35
CA VAL A 300 -11.73 -9.89 -15.93
C VAL A 300 -10.72 -9.03 -15.18
N ALA A 301 -9.43 -9.27 -15.39
CA ALA A 301 -8.36 -8.51 -14.74
C ALA A 301 -8.36 -7.03 -15.17
N SER A 302 -8.46 -6.75 -16.47
CA SER A 302 -8.48 -5.37 -16.99
C SER A 302 -9.70 -4.57 -16.52
N TYR A 303 -10.87 -5.20 -16.47
CA TYR A 303 -12.08 -4.61 -15.92
C TYR A 303 -11.92 -4.30 -14.43
N TYR A 304 -11.42 -5.28 -13.66
CA TYR A 304 -11.21 -5.13 -12.23
C TYR A 304 -10.23 -4.02 -11.89
N VAL A 305 -9.07 -4.01 -12.54
CA VAL A 305 -8.00 -3.02 -12.34
C VAL A 305 -8.51 -1.60 -12.63
N THR A 306 -9.30 -1.44 -13.69
CA THR A 306 -9.88 -0.13 -14.04
C THR A 306 -10.86 0.36 -12.98
N ALA A 307 -11.75 -0.49 -12.49
CA ALA A 307 -12.70 -0.14 -11.45
C ALA A 307 -12.02 0.08 -10.09
N SER A 308 -11.08 -0.80 -9.72
CA SER A 308 -10.37 -0.78 -8.44
C SER A 308 -9.61 0.53 -8.25
N ARG A 309 -8.94 1.03 -9.30
CA ARG A 309 -8.27 2.34 -9.27
C ARG A 309 -9.21 3.49 -8.92
N GLN A 310 -10.42 3.52 -9.49
CA GLN A 310 -11.38 4.59 -9.20
C GLN A 310 -11.91 4.51 -7.77
N VAL A 311 -12.14 3.31 -7.25
CA VAL A 311 -12.56 3.11 -5.87
C VAL A 311 -11.45 3.49 -4.89
N MET A 312 -10.20 3.10 -5.16
CA MET A 312 -9.05 3.52 -4.34
C MET A 312 -8.88 5.05 -4.32
N ARG A 313 -9.10 5.72 -5.46
CA ARG A 313 -9.15 7.18 -5.52
C ARG A 313 -10.24 7.74 -4.61
N LEU A 314 -11.43 7.16 -4.67
CA LEU A 314 -12.54 7.61 -3.83
C LEU A 314 -12.23 7.40 -2.34
N ILE A 315 -11.61 6.27 -1.97
CA ILE A 315 -11.15 5.98 -0.61
C ILE A 315 -10.23 7.09 -0.10
N SER A 316 -9.22 7.46 -0.90
CA SER A 316 -8.26 8.51 -0.53
C SER A 316 -8.96 9.85 -0.29
N VAL A 317 -9.86 10.25 -1.20
CA VAL A 317 -10.59 11.52 -1.13
C VAL A 317 -11.58 11.57 0.04
N THR A 318 -12.26 10.47 0.36
CA THR A 318 -13.24 10.45 1.47
C THR A 318 -12.59 10.35 2.84
N ARG A 319 -11.42 9.72 2.94
CA ARG A 319 -10.72 9.47 4.23
C ARG A 319 -10.06 10.74 4.78
N SER A 320 -9.49 11.60 3.94
CA SER A 320 -8.79 12.82 4.38
C SER A 320 -9.68 13.80 5.20
N PRO A 321 -10.92 14.12 4.78
CA PRO A 321 -11.81 15.00 5.56
C PRO A 321 -12.23 14.47 6.94
N VAL A 322 -12.17 13.15 7.16
CA VAL A 322 -12.44 12.54 8.47
C VAL A 322 -11.31 12.89 9.44
N TYR A 323 -10.06 12.71 9.02
CA TYR A 323 -8.89 13.07 9.82
C TYR A 323 -8.80 14.56 10.09
N ALA A 324 -9.11 15.40 9.09
CA ALA A 324 -9.15 16.85 9.27
C ALA A 324 -10.19 17.26 10.34
N LEU A 325 -11.42 16.72 10.28
CA LEU A 325 -12.44 17.01 11.29
C LEU A 325 -12.01 16.58 12.67
N PHE A 326 -11.40 15.40 12.78
CA PHE A 326 -10.91 14.88 14.05
C PHE A 326 -9.83 15.79 14.66
N GLY A 327 -8.89 16.27 13.84
CA GLY A 327 -7.89 17.26 14.26
C GLY A 327 -8.50 18.60 14.70
N GLU A 328 -9.48 19.12 13.95
CA GLU A 328 -10.23 20.33 14.31
C GLU A 328 -11.01 20.17 15.63
N MET A 329 -11.64 19.01 15.86
CA MET A 329 -12.33 18.73 17.13
C MET A 329 -11.37 18.61 18.31
N ALA A 330 -10.21 17.97 18.12
CA ALA A 330 -9.20 17.82 19.16
C ALA A 330 -8.64 19.18 19.62
N THR A 331 -8.30 20.05 18.67
CA THR A 331 -7.80 21.41 18.94
C THR A 331 -8.90 22.35 19.43
N GLY A 332 -10.10 22.25 18.89
CA GLY A 332 -11.27 23.07 19.23
C GLY A 332 -12.08 22.59 20.43
N ARG A 333 -11.60 21.56 21.16
CA ARG A 333 -12.35 20.88 22.24
C ARG A 333 -12.96 21.85 23.26
N GLY A 334 -12.18 22.83 23.74
CA GLY A 334 -12.63 23.79 24.74
C GLY A 334 -13.81 24.63 24.25
N THR A 335 -13.76 25.09 23.00
CA THR A 335 -14.83 25.89 22.38
C THR A 335 -16.07 25.06 22.11
N ILE A 336 -15.92 23.82 21.65
CA ILE A 336 -17.04 22.90 21.35
C ILE A 336 -17.81 22.57 22.63
N LEU A 337 -17.09 22.29 23.73
CA LEU A 337 -17.69 22.02 25.02
C LEU A 337 -18.38 23.25 25.61
N ALA A 338 -17.72 24.41 25.56
CA ALA A 338 -18.28 25.67 26.06
C ALA A 338 -19.57 26.09 25.34
N LYS A 339 -19.70 25.76 24.05
CA LYS A 339 -20.91 26.03 23.25
C LYS A 339 -21.94 24.89 23.23
N GLY A 340 -21.69 23.78 23.92
CA GLY A 340 -22.59 22.63 23.92
C GLY A 340 -22.83 22.00 22.54
N SER A 341 -21.95 22.25 21.55
CA SER A 341 -22.16 21.86 20.15
C SER A 341 -21.65 20.43 19.82
N VAL A 342 -21.33 19.63 20.83
CA VAL A 342 -20.88 18.23 20.69
C VAL A 342 -21.78 17.39 19.76
N PRO A 343 -23.13 17.40 19.86
CA PRO A 343 -23.96 16.56 19.00
C PRO A 343 -23.89 16.95 17.51
N ILE A 344 -23.66 18.23 17.21
CA ILE A 344 -23.52 18.71 15.84
C ILE A 344 -22.23 18.17 15.21
N PHE A 345 -21.11 18.29 15.94
CA PHE A 345 -19.82 17.78 15.51
C PHE A 345 -19.81 16.24 15.42
N ALA A 346 -20.47 15.55 16.34
CA ALA A 346 -20.67 14.10 16.28
C ALA A 346 -21.42 13.69 15.00
N GLN A 347 -22.53 14.37 14.68
CA GLN A 347 -23.29 14.10 13.45
C GLN A 347 -22.46 14.37 12.18
N TRP A 348 -21.60 15.39 12.18
CA TRP A 348 -20.70 15.65 11.05
C TRP A 348 -19.67 14.55 10.88
N LEU A 349 -19.10 14.06 11.98
CA LEU A 349 -18.15 12.95 11.96
C LEU A 349 -18.84 11.68 11.46
N GLU A 350 -20.00 11.33 11.99
CA GLU A 350 -20.79 10.16 11.57
C GLU A 350 -21.08 10.18 10.07
N ARG A 351 -21.52 11.32 9.50
CA ARG A 351 -21.80 11.42 8.05
C ARG A 351 -20.55 11.22 7.19
N ARG A 352 -19.40 11.76 7.61
CA ARG A 352 -18.13 11.61 6.87
C ARG A 352 -17.58 10.19 7.01
N LEU A 353 -17.73 9.60 8.19
CA LEU A 353 -17.36 8.22 8.46
C LEU A 353 -18.23 7.27 7.63
N ASP A 354 -19.55 7.44 7.62
CA ASP A 354 -20.48 6.63 6.83
C ASP A 354 -20.14 6.69 5.33
N THR A 355 -19.88 7.89 4.80
CA THR A 355 -19.43 8.04 3.41
C THR A 355 -18.14 7.26 3.13
N THR A 356 -17.15 7.33 4.03
CA THR A 356 -15.89 6.58 3.89
C THR A 356 -16.11 5.08 4.00
N SER A 357 -16.93 4.64 4.95
CA SER A 357 -17.26 3.23 5.17
C SER A 357 -17.97 2.61 3.97
N ARG A 358 -18.91 3.34 3.33
CA ARG A 358 -19.59 2.87 2.10
C ARG A 358 -18.61 2.62 0.95
N VAL A 359 -17.60 3.48 0.81
CA VAL A 359 -16.58 3.32 -0.23
C VAL A 359 -15.64 2.16 0.11
N MET A 360 -15.22 2.03 1.37
CA MET A 360 -14.42 0.88 1.83
C MET A 360 -15.16 -0.44 1.65
N TYR A 361 -16.46 -0.48 1.97
CA TYR A 361 -17.30 -1.64 1.74
C TYR A 361 -17.35 -2.00 0.26
N THR A 362 -17.52 -1.01 -0.63
CA THR A 362 -17.49 -1.23 -2.08
C THR A 362 -16.17 -1.88 -2.53
N ASN A 363 -15.02 -1.44 -2.00
CA ASN A 363 -13.73 -2.05 -2.28
C ASN A 363 -13.64 -3.51 -1.78
N MET A 364 -14.18 -3.81 -0.60
CA MET A 364 -14.25 -5.18 -0.09
C MET A 364 -15.13 -6.07 -0.98
N SER A 365 -16.31 -5.59 -1.37
CA SER A 365 -17.22 -6.30 -2.28
C SER A 365 -16.58 -6.55 -3.64
N MET A 366 -15.82 -5.58 -4.17
CA MET A 366 -15.07 -5.73 -5.41
C MET A 366 -13.98 -6.81 -5.30
N ASN A 367 -13.23 -6.84 -4.19
CA ASN A 367 -12.24 -7.90 -3.94
C ASN A 367 -12.89 -9.29 -3.88
N ARG A 368 -14.08 -9.41 -3.26
CA ARG A 368 -14.85 -10.66 -3.22
C ARG A 368 -15.36 -11.06 -4.61
N TRP A 369 -15.85 -10.11 -5.39
CA TRP A 369 -16.28 -10.33 -6.77
C TRP A 369 -15.13 -10.89 -7.64
N LEU A 370 -13.95 -10.27 -7.60
CA LEU A 370 -12.77 -10.78 -8.31
C LEU A 370 -12.41 -12.20 -7.84
N SER A 371 -12.39 -12.42 -6.51
CA SER A 371 -12.08 -13.72 -5.92
C SER A 371 -13.02 -14.81 -6.43
N ALA A 372 -14.32 -14.54 -6.51
CA ALA A 372 -15.30 -15.49 -7.00
C ALA A 372 -15.07 -15.83 -8.48
N TRP A 373 -14.78 -14.84 -9.34
CA TRP A 373 -14.48 -15.08 -10.75
C TRP A 373 -13.18 -15.86 -10.96
N LEU A 374 -12.11 -15.53 -10.23
CA LEU A 374 -10.84 -16.26 -10.33
C LEU A 374 -10.98 -17.70 -9.82
N GLN A 375 -11.77 -17.93 -8.78
CA GLN A 375 -12.09 -19.28 -8.29
C GLN A 375 -12.94 -20.07 -9.29
N LEU A 376 -13.91 -19.43 -9.95
CA LEU A 376 -14.71 -20.06 -11.00
C LEU A 376 -13.87 -20.44 -12.23
N ILE A 377 -12.93 -19.59 -12.63
CA ILE A 377 -12.00 -19.90 -13.72
C ILE A 377 -11.05 -21.02 -13.31
N GLY A 378 -10.53 -20.97 -12.08
CA GLY A 378 -9.68 -22.03 -11.52
C GLY A 378 -10.40 -23.38 -11.45
N SER A 379 -11.66 -23.42 -11.00
CA SER A 379 -12.46 -24.64 -10.96
C SER A 379 -12.78 -25.16 -12.37
N LEU A 380 -13.01 -24.27 -13.35
CA LEU A 380 -13.17 -24.66 -14.75
C LEU A 380 -11.88 -25.27 -15.33
N ILE A 381 -10.71 -24.75 -14.96
CA ILE A 381 -9.40 -25.33 -15.33
C ILE A 381 -9.28 -26.75 -14.76
N VAL A 382 -9.53 -26.92 -13.47
CA VAL A 382 -9.47 -28.24 -12.80
C VAL A 382 -10.47 -29.20 -13.43
N PHE A 383 -11.72 -28.77 -13.64
CA PHE A 383 -12.75 -29.57 -14.32
C PHE A 383 -12.30 -30.03 -15.70
N SER A 384 -11.74 -29.12 -16.50
CA SER A 384 -11.21 -29.44 -17.82
C SER A 384 -10.05 -30.44 -17.76
N CYS A 385 -9.14 -30.29 -16.80
CA CYS A 385 -8.04 -31.23 -16.58
C CYS A 385 -8.55 -32.63 -16.24
N VAL A 386 -9.53 -32.74 -15.34
CA VAL A 386 -10.13 -34.03 -14.94
C VAL A 386 -10.85 -34.68 -16.13
N VAL A 387 -11.65 -33.93 -16.88
CA VAL A 387 -12.34 -34.45 -18.08
C VAL A 387 -11.32 -34.95 -19.10
N LEU A 388 -10.26 -34.18 -19.40
CA LEU A 388 -9.22 -34.59 -20.35
C LEU A 388 -8.43 -35.80 -19.87
N ALA A 389 -8.18 -35.92 -18.56
CA ALA A 389 -7.52 -37.08 -17.96
C ALA A 389 -8.36 -38.36 -18.10
N VAL A 390 -9.69 -38.26 -17.99
CA VAL A 390 -10.60 -39.40 -18.17
C VAL A 390 -10.77 -39.78 -19.64
N VAL A 391 -10.89 -38.79 -20.54
CA VAL A 391 -11.09 -39.02 -21.99
C VAL A 391 -9.83 -39.54 -22.68
N THR A 392 -8.66 -39.10 -22.23
CA THR A 392 -7.35 -39.47 -22.83
C THR A 392 -6.47 -40.16 -21.78
N PRO A 393 -6.80 -41.39 -21.37
CA PRO A 393 -6.01 -42.12 -20.38
C PRO A 393 -4.67 -42.50 -21.02
N ARG A 394 -3.59 -41.79 -20.62
CA ARG A 394 -2.23 -42.07 -21.08
C ARG A 394 -1.39 -42.63 -19.94
N ASN A 395 -1.16 -41.81 -18.92
CA ASN A 395 -0.41 -42.16 -17.73
C ASN A 395 -1.16 -41.63 -16.50
N SER A 396 -1.68 -42.53 -15.67
CA SER A 396 -2.47 -42.17 -14.48
C SER A 396 -1.71 -41.25 -13.52
N VAL A 397 -0.38 -41.37 -13.50
CA VAL A 397 0.50 -40.55 -12.65
C VAL A 397 0.74 -39.15 -13.21
N LEU A 398 0.97 -39.01 -14.51
CA LEU A 398 1.05 -37.68 -15.11
C LEU A 398 -0.30 -36.96 -15.01
N ALA A 399 -1.41 -37.70 -15.14
CA ALA A 399 -2.75 -37.16 -14.94
C ALA A 399 -2.96 -36.69 -13.49
N GLY A 400 -2.57 -37.50 -12.50
CA GLY A 400 -2.64 -37.15 -11.08
C GLY A 400 -1.83 -35.90 -10.72
N VAL A 401 -0.56 -35.85 -11.14
CA VAL A 401 0.31 -34.67 -10.93
C VAL A 401 -0.25 -33.45 -11.64
N GLY A 402 -0.76 -33.60 -12.87
CA GLY A 402 -1.39 -32.51 -13.62
C GLY A 402 -2.64 -31.95 -12.92
N ILE A 403 -3.50 -32.81 -12.36
CA ILE A 403 -4.69 -32.40 -11.60
C ILE A 403 -4.29 -31.68 -10.30
N MET A 404 -3.31 -32.22 -9.56
CA MET A 404 -2.81 -31.59 -8.32
C MET A 404 -2.26 -30.19 -8.59
N LEU A 405 -1.47 -30.03 -9.66
CA LEU A 405 -0.93 -28.72 -10.04
C LEU A 405 -2.01 -27.77 -10.53
N ALA A 406 -2.99 -28.27 -11.30
CA ALA A 406 -4.15 -27.47 -11.72
C ALA A 406 -4.95 -26.94 -10.52
N GLN A 407 -5.10 -27.74 -9.47
CA GLN A 407 -5.76 -27.31 -8.23
C GLN A 407 -5.01 -26.16 -7.57
N SER A 408 -3.67 -26.23 -7.49
CA SER A 408 -2.84 -25.15 -6.92
C SER A 408 -2.92 -23.84 -7.70
N ILE A 409 -3.13 -23.88 -9.03
CA ILE A 409 -3.23 -22.66 -9.87
C ILE A 409 -4.29 -21.70 -9.34
N THR A 410 -5.44 -22.21 -8.88
CA THR A 410 -6.57 -21.38 -8.43
C THR A 410 -6.15 -20.41 -7.32
N GLY A 411 -5.42 -20.91 -6.31
CA GLY A 411 -4.94 -20.10 -5.20
C GLY A 411 -3.85 -19.11 -5.62
N VAL A 412 -2.90 -19.57 -6.43
CA VAL A 412 -1.78 -18.73 -6.89
C VAL A 412 -2.27 -17.60 -7.80
N LEU A 413 -3.22 -17.87 -8.68
CA LEU A 413 -3.82 -16.88 -9.58
C LEU A 413 -4.56 -15.79 -8.78
N MET A 414 -5.33 -16.18 -7.76
CA MET A 414 -5.99 -15.24 -6.85
C MET A 414 -4.98 -14.32 -6.17
N MET A 415 -3.91 -14.89 -5.62
CA MET A 415 -2.86 -14.12 -4.95
C MET A 415 -2.10 -13.23 -5.94
N SER A 416 -1.87 -13.69 -7.17
CA SER A 416 -1.17 -12.93 -8.22
C SER A 416 -1.86 -11.61 -8.54
N VAL A 417 -3.19 -11.64 -8.73
CA VAL A 417 -3.93 -10.41 -9.07
C VAL A 417 -3.96 -9.44 -7.89
N ARG A 418 -4.07 -9.94 -6.65
CA ARG A 418 -4.00 -9.09 -5.45
C ARG A 418 -2.63 -8.42 -5.31
N ILE A 419 -1.56 -9.20 -5.43
CA ILE A 419 -0.19 -8.69 -5.32
C ILE A 419 0.11 -7.71 -6.47
N TYR A 420 -0.41 -7.96 -7.67
CA TYR A 420 -0.27 -7.02 -8.80
C TYR A 420 -0.83 -5.63 -8.46
N ILE A 421 -1.99 -5.57 -7.81
CA ILE A 421 -2.62 -4.28 -7.44
C ILE A 421 -1.86 -3.59 -6.33
N TRP A 422 -1.38 -4.35 -5.34
CA TRP A 422 -0.49 -3.79 -4.32
C TRP A 422 0.79 -3.26 -4.95
N LEU A 423 1.36 -3.97 -5.94
CA LEU A 423 2.53 -3.54 -6.68
C LEU A 423 2.27 -2.27 -7.51
N GLU A 424 1.12 -2.18 -8.19
CA GLU A 424 0.69 -0.99 -8.94
C GLU A 424 0.53 0.22 -8.02
N ASN A 425 0.04 0.03 -6.79
CA ASN A 425 -0.06 1.13 -5.82
C ASN A 425 1.32 1.51 -5.25
N ALA A 426 2.15 0.52 -4.93
CA ALA A 426 3.46 0.76 -4.32
C ALA A 426 4.44 1.44 -5.29
N ILE A 427 4.40 1.08 -6.58
CA ILE A 427 5.31 1.64 -7.59
C ILE A 427 5.08 3.15 -7.84
N ILE A 428 3.93 3.71 -7.44
CA ILE A 428 3.68 5.18 -7.48
C ILE A 428 4.73 5.92 -6.64
N ALA A 429 5.24 5.33 -5.56
CA ALA A 429 6.33 5.92 -4.78
C ALA A 429 7.60 6.14 -5.63
N VAL A 430 7.92 5.20 -6.53
CA VAL A 430 9.06 5.31 -7.46
C VAL A 430 8.81 6.45 -8.46
N GLU A 431 7.59 6.54 -9.00
CA GLU A 431 7.21 7.63 -9.91
C GLU A 431 7.30 9.01 -9.22
N ARG A 432 6.97 9.08 -7.92
CA ARG A 432 7.14 10.31 -7.13
C ARG A 432 8.60 10.63 -6.80
N ILE A 433 9.49 9.65 -6.67
CA ILE A 433 10.91 9.91 -6.36
C ILE A 433 11.67 10.39 -7.59
N ARG A 434 11.28 9.92 -8.79
CA ARG A 434 11.82 10.38 -10.07
C ARG A 434 11.67 11.89 -10.26
#